data_AF-A0A534E853-F1
#
_entry.id   AF-A0A534E853-F1
#
_cell.length_a   1.000
_cell.length_b   1.000
_cell.length_c   1.000
_cell.angle_alpha   90.00
_cell.angle_beta   90.00
_cell.angle_gamma   90.00
#
_symmetry.space_group_name_H-M   'P 1'
#
loop_
_entity.id
_entity.type
_entity.pdbx_description
1 polymer ?
#
loop_
_entity_poly.entity_id
_entity_poly.type
_entity_poly.pdbx_seq_one_letter_code
_entity_poly.pdbx_strand_id
1 'polypeptide(L)'
;MPATTRPGPRTPVWADLTAHATRLAAVPVQELFERDPGRFERLSREHAGLLMDFSRQRLDEIAFAKLFQLADVIGLRARIEAMWRGEHINTTEDRAVLHVALRQPRGAGVGGADIEQAVMAERARMLGFALGVREGAIQGTAGKPFRLVVNIG
;
A
#
# COMPACT_ATOMS: atom_id res chain seq x y z
N MET A 1 18.43 -5.03 -16.28
CA MET A 1 18.35 -6.26 -15.46
C MET A 1 17.51 -5.93 -14.24
N PRO A 2 16.33 -6.56 -14.03
CA PRO A 2 15.57 -6.30 -12.81
C PRO A 2 16.45 -6.66 -11.61
N ALA A 3 16.55 -5.75 -10.64
CA ALA A 3 17.39 -5.94 -9.46
C ALA A 3 17.03 -7.29 -8.81
N THR A 4 17.96 -8.25 -8.81
CA THR A 4 17.76 -9.58 -8.21
C THR A 4 17.39 -9.40 -6.74
N THR A 5 16.12 -9.54 -6.40
CA THR A 5 15.68 -9.49 -5.01
C THR A 5 16.10 -10.78 -4.34
N ARG A 6 16.86 -10.66 -3.25
CA ARG A 6 17.11 -11.78 -2.36
C ARG A 6 15.85 -11.96 -1.51
N PRO A 7 15.13 -13.10 -1.60
CA PRO A 7 13.95 -13.31 -0.77
C PRO A 7 14.32 -13.25 0.71
N GLY A 8 13.44 -12.67 1.52
CA GLY A 8 13.67 -12.44 2.95
C GLY A 8 14.26 -13.66 3.69
N PRO A 9 13.67 -14.86 3.56
CA PRO A 9 14.16 -16.08 4.21
C PRO A 9 15.60 -16.50 3.86
N ARG A 10 16.17 -15.96 2.77
CA ARG A 10 17.54 -16.25 2.33
C ARG A 10 18.54 -15.17 2.77
N THR A 11 18.14 -14.24 3.63
CA THR A 11 19.02 -13.20 4.18
C THR A 11 19.55 -13.59 5.56
N PRO A 12 20.77 -13.17 5.95
CA PRO A 12 21.26 -13.38 7.32
C PRO A 12 20.35 -12.72 8.38
N VAL A 13 19.77 -11.56 8.07
CA VAL A 13 18.84 -10.83 8.96
C VAL A 13 17.60 -11.67 9.31
N TRP A 14 17.19 -12.60 8.43
CA TRP A 14 16.08 -13.50 8.72
C TRP A 14 16.38 -14.49 9.86
N ALA A 15 17.63 -14.96 9.95
CA ALA A 15 18.06 -15.82 11.05
C ALA A 15 18.02 -15.05 12.38
N ASP A 16 18.51 -13.80 12.38
CA ASP A 16 18.41 -12.91 13.56
C ASP A 16 16.94 -12.71 13.98
N LEU A 17 16.06 -12.40 13.01
CA LEU A 17 14.63 -12.21 13.26
C LEU A 17 13.97 -13.48 13.82
N THR A 18 14.37 -14.65 13.34
CA THR A 18 13.89 -15.94 13.87
C THR A 18 14.31 -16.11 15.33
N ALA A 19 15.56 -15.79 15.69
CA ALA A 19 16.02 -15.82 17.07
C ALA A 19 15.24 -14.83 17.96
N HIS A 20 14.99 -13.60 17.48
CA HIS A 20 14.16 -12.62 18.20
C HIS A 20 12.71 -13.08 18.34
N ALA A 21 12.13 -13.71 17.32
CA ALA A 21 10.79 -14.26 17.38
C ALA A 21 10.68 -15.40 18.42
N THR A 22 11.64 -16.33 18.45
CA THR A 22 11.71 -17.39 19.48
C THR A 22 11.83 -16.79 20.88
N ARG A 23 12.73 -15.82 21.07
CA ARG A 23 12.92 -15.14 22.35
C ARG A 23 11.64 -14.42 22.82
N LEU A 24 10.97 -13.70 21.92
CA LEU A 24 9.75 -12.94 22.24
C LEU A 24 8.50 -13.82 22.35
N ALA A 25 8.49 -15.02 21.76
CA ALA A 25 7.37 -15.95 21.87
C ALA A 25 7.13 -16.41 23.31
N ALA A 26 8.20 -16.47 24.12
CA ALA A 26 8.14 -16.84 25.54
C ALA A 26 7.72 -15.67 26.46
N VAL A 27 7.66 -14.43 25.95
CA VAL A 27 7.39 -13.23 26.76
C VAL A 27 5.93 -12.80 26.58
N PRO A 28 5.13 -12.73 27.66
CA PRO A 28 3.79 -12.15 27.62
C PRO A 28 3.84 -10.67 27.22
N VAL A 29 2.87 -10.23 26.42
CA VAL A 29 2.81 -8.81 25.99
C VAL A 29 2.67 -7.87 27.19
N GLN A 30 1.97 -8.28 28.25
CA GLN A 30 1.88 -7.51 29.50
C GLN A 30 3.26 -7.19 30.08
N GLU A 31 4.16 -8.18 30.13
CA GLU A 31 5.52 -7.98 30.62
C GLU A 31 6.31 -7.01 29.74
N LEU A 32 6.04 -6.97 28.43
CA LEU A 32 6.65 -5.98 27.53
C LEU A 32 6.18 -4.56 27.84
N PHE A 33 4.95 -4.36 28.34
CA PHE A 33 4.47 -3.06 28.83
C PHE A 33 5.07 -2.70 30.20
N GLU A 34 5.24 -3.67 31.09
CA GLU A 34 5.87 -3.46 32.40
C GLU A 34 7.34 -3.05 32.25
N ARG A 35 8.06 -3.67 31.31
CA ARG A 35 9.46 -3.33 30.98
C ARG A 35 9.61 -2.02 30.22
N ASP A 36 8.55 -1.57 29.56
CA ASP A 36 8.54 -0.35 28.76
C ASP A 36 7.25 0.46 28.98
N PRO A 37 7.24 1.37 29.97
CA PRO A 37 6.09 2.25 30.22
C PRO A 37 5.74 3.19 29.06
N GLY A 38 6.69 3.49 28.15
CA GLY A 38 6.49 4.36 26.97
C GLY A 38 6.29 3.58 25.67
N ARG A 39 5.94 2.29 25.78
CA ARG A 39 5.80 1.36 24.67
C ARG A 39 4.73 1.78 23.68
N PHE A 40 3.61 2.29 24.18
CA PHE A 40 2.49 2.72 23.34
C PHE A 40 2.92 3.84 22.40
N GLU A 41 3.56 4.88 22.91
CA GLU A 41 4.02 6.04 22.14
C GLU A 41 5.08 5.62 21.12
N ARG A 42 6.01 4.73 21.51
CA ARG A 42 7.06 4.24 20.61
C ARG A 42 6.52 3.35 19.50
N LEU A 43 5.53 2.52 19.82
CA LEU A 43 4.96 1.51 18.93
C LEU A 43 3.56 1.88 18.41
N SER A 44 3.29 3.18 18.27
CA SER A 44 2.10 3.69 17.59
C SER A 44 2.47 4.78 16.60
N ARG A 45 1.68 4.95 15.55
CA ARG A 45 1.83 6.03 14.57
C ARG A 45 0.46 6.63 14.27
N GLU A 46 0.39 7.94 14.26
CA GLU A 46 -0.80 8.67 13.84
C GLU A 46 -0.54 9.35 12.49
N HIS A 47 -1.46 9.15 11.55
CA HIS A 47 -1.42 9.83 10.26
C HIS A 47 -2.82 9.90 9.65
N ALA A 48 -3.15 11.02 8.99
CA ALA A 48 -4.43 11.21 8.31
C ALA A 48 -5.66 10.93 9.21
N GLY A 49 -5.58 11.26 10.50
CA GLY A 49 -6.65 11.00 11.48
C GLY A 49 -6.83 9.53 11.87
N LEU A 50 -5.89 8.67 11.51
CA LEU A 50 -5.87 7.25 11.87
C LEU A 50 -4.72 6.96 12.83
N LEU A 51 -5.00 6.19 13.89
CA LEU A 51 -4.01 5.65 14.80
C LEU A 51 -3.72 4.18 14.46
N MET A 52 -2.48 3.88 14.15
CA MET A 52 -1.98 2.51 14.01
C MET A 52 -1.18 2.14 15.26
N ASP A 53 -1.71 1.22 16.06
CA ASP A 53 -1.11 0.75 17.31
C ASP A 53 -0.57 -0.68 17.15
N PHE A 54 0.75 -0.83 17.22
CA PHE A 54 1.46 -2.10 17.21
C PHE A 54 2.09 -2.43 18.57
N SER A 55 1.78 -1.66 19.63
CA SER A 55 2.28 -1.90 21.00
C SER A 55 1.84 -3.23 21.58
N ARG A 56 0.68 -3.76 21.14
CA ARG A 56 0.18 -5.08 21.57
C ARG A 56 0.79 -6.27 20.82
N GLN A 57 1.73 -6.04 19.91
CA GLN A 57 2.47 -7.10 19.25
C GLN A 57 3.64 -7.61 20.12
N ARG A 58 4.06 -8.85 19.92
CA ARG A 58 5.31 -9.40 20.51
C ARG A 58 6.52 -8.84 19.81
N LEU A 59 6.84 -7.60 20.13
CA LEU A 59 7.84 -6.78 19.46
C LEU A 59 8.61 -5.98 20.50
N ASP A 60 9.92 -5.91 20.41
CA ASP A 60 10.73 -4.93 21.15
C ASP A 60 11.50 -4.06 20.17
N GLU A 61 12.20 -3.06 20.69
CA GLU A 61 12.96 -2.10 19.86
C GLU A 61 13.96 -2.80 18.93
N ILE A 62 14.64 -3.85 19.43
CA ILE A 62 15.63 -4.59 18.66
C ILE A 62 14.96 -5.37 17.54
N ALA A 63 13.89 -6.11 17.81
CA ALA A 63 13.14 -6.84 16.80
C ALA A 63 12.54 -5.88 15.75
N PHE A 64 12.06 -4.70 16.18
CA PHE A 64 11.53 -3.70 15.26
C PHE A 64 12.61 -3.13 14.34
N ALA A 65 13.79 -2.80 14.87
CA ALA A 65 14.94 -2.39 14.07
C ALA A 65 15.37 -3.47 13.07
N LYS A 66 15.34 -4.76 13.47
CA LYS A 66 15.65 -5.89 12.59
C LYS A 66 14.63 -6.06 11.44
N LEU A 67 13.36 -5.74 11.65
CA LEU A 67 12.35 -5.73 10.59
C LEU A 67 12.65 -4.66 9.53
N PHE A 68 13.07 -3.46 9.95
CA PHE A 68 13.52 -2.42 9.02
C PHE A 68 14.80 -2.82 8.29
N GLN A 69 15.78 -3.40 9.00
CA GLN A 69 16.99 -3.93 8.37
C GLN A 69 16.67 -4.97 7.30
N LEU A 70 15.68 -5.85 7.55
CA LEU A 70 15.24 -6.80 6.54
C LEU A 70 14.66 -6.09 5.32
N ALA A 71 13.79 -5.08 5.51
CA ALA A 71 13.21 -4.29 4.43
C ALA A 71 14.29 -3.62 3.55
N ASP A 72 15.36 -3.12 4.17
CA ASP A 72 16.50 -2.54 3.46
C ASP A 72 17.27 -3.60 2.66
N VAL A 73 17.63 -4.73 3.29
CA VAL A 73 18.40 -5.80 2.65
C VAL A 73 17.67 -6.44 1.47
N ILE A 74 16.34 -6.56 1.54
CA ILE A 74 15.55 -7.08 0.41
C ILE A 74 15.27 -6.01 -0.66
N GLY A 75 15.68 -4.76 -0.45
CA GLY A 75 15.48 -3.67 -1.38
C GLY A 75 14.02 -3.24 -1.52
N LEU A 76 13.22 -3.31 -0.44
CA LEU A 76 11.79 -2.99 -0.46
C LEU A 76 11.54 -1.58 -1.00
N ARG A 77 12.32 -0.59 -0.55
CA ARG A 77 12.17 0.80 -0.99
C ARG A 77 12.37 0.96 -2.50
N ALA A 78 13.43 0.36 -3.04
CA ALA A 78 13.71 0.40 -4.47
C ALA A 78 12.59 -0.27 -5.29
N ARG A 79 11.98 -1.34 -4.76
CA ARG A 79 10.84 -2.02 -5.41
C ARG A 79 9.56 -1.20 -5.37
N ILE A 80 9.29 -0.50 -4.26
CA ILE A 80 8.20 0.46 -4.19
C ILE A 80 8.44 1.54 -5.26
N GLU A 81 9.62 2.13 -5.31
CA GLU A 81 9.91 3.20 -6.29
C GLU A 81 9.81 2.72 -7.75
N ALA A 82 10.26 1.49 -8.05
CA ALA A 82 10.07 0.88 -9.36
C ALA A 82 8.59 0.76 -9.74
N MET A 83 7.72 0.37 -8.78
CA MET A 83 6.27 0.37 -8.98
C MET A 83 5.75 1.78 -9.30
N TRP A 84 6.14 2.78 -8.51
CA TRP A 84 5.69 4.17 -8.68
C TRP A 84 6.15 4.80 -10.01
N ARG A 85 7.32 4.40 -10.51
CA ARG A 85 7.84 4.79 -11.84
C ARG A 85 7.17 4.06 -13.01
N GLY A 86 6.40 3.01 -12.75
CA GLY A 86 5.77 2.21 -13.80
C GLY A 86 6.68 1.18 -14.45
N GLU A 87 7.74 0.75 -13.76
CA GLU A 87 8.58 -0.35 -14.26
C GLU A 87 7.79 -1.67 -14.33
N HIS A 88 8.22 -2.57 -15.21
CA HIS A 88 7.60 -3.87 -15.42
C HIS A 88 7.97 -4.85 -14.30
N ILE A 89 7.40 -4.61 -13.11
CA ILE A 89 7.67 -5.43 -11.91
C ILE A 89 6.85 -6.72 -11.89
N ASN A 90 5.77 -6.82 -12.69
CA ASN A 90 5.08 -8.08 -12.92
C ASN A 90 5.83 -8.84 -14.03
N THR A 91 6.80 -9.64 -13.61
CA THR A 91 7.76 -10.27 -14.53
C THR A 91 7.20 -11.46 -15.30
N THR A 92 6.15 -12.12 -14.80
CA THR A 92 5.56 -13.29 -15.47
C THR A 92 4.74 -12.89 -16.69
N GLU A 93 4.20 -11.67 -16.67
CA GLU A 93 3.37 -11.13 -17.76
C GLU A 93 4.02 -9.93 -18.46
N ASP A 94 5.21 -9.51 -18.01
CA ASP A 94 5.94 -8.33 -18.46
C ASP A 94 5.09 -7.06 -18.45
N ARG A 95 4.55 -6.71 -17.27
CA ARG A 95 3.64 -5.55 -17.10
C ARG A 95 4.02 -4.64 -15.94
N ALA A 96 3.74 -3.35 -16.12
CA ALA A 96 3.73 -2.38 -15.04
C ALA A 96 2.57 -2.64 -14.05
N VAL A 97 2.73 -2.20 -12.80
CA VAL A 97 1.69 -2.30 -11.75
C VAL A 97 1.40 -0.90 -11.20
N LEU A 98 0.40 -0.23 -11.78
CA LEU A 98 0.18 1.22 -11.61
C LEU A 98 -1.20 1.60 -11.04
N HIS A 99 -1.79 0.75 -10.19
CA HIS A 99 -3.07 1.07 -9.54
C HIS A 99 -3.02 2.38 -8.72
N VAL A 100 -1.83 2.75 -8.19
CA VAL A 100 -1.62 4.03 -7.50
C VAL A 100 -1.79 5.25 -8.41
N ALA A 101 -1.48 5.14 -9.71
CA ALA A 101 -1.63 6.22 -10.68
C ALA A 101 -3.10 6.60 -10.90
N LEU A 102 -4.04 5.67 -10.69
CA LEU A 102 -5.48 5.92 -10.86
C LEU A 102 -6.05 6.89 -9.81
N ARG A 103 -5.36 7.04 -8.67
CA ARG A 103 -5.80 7.87 -7.52
C ARG A 103 -4.96 9.13 -7.32
N GLN A 104 -4.00 9.37 -8.21
CA GLN A 104 -3.09 10.49 -8.07
C GLN A 104 -3.83 11.84 -8.22
N PRO A 105 -3.39 12.89 -7.50
CA PRO A 105 -3.82 14.25 -7.80
C PRO A 105 -3.19 14.72 -9.13
N ARG A 106 -3.76 15.76 -9.73
CA ARG A 106 -3.18 16.39 -10.92
C ARG A 106 -1.81 16.98 -10.58
N GLY A 107 -0.83 16.76 -11.45
CA GLY A 107 0.57 17.17 -11.29
C GLY A 107 1.46 16.18 -10.55
N ALA A 108 0.96 15.00 -10.16
CA ALA A 108 1.75 14.02 -9.41
C ALA A 108 2.70 13.18 -10.28
N GLY A 109 2.45 13.05 -11.58
CA GLY A 109 3.35 12.37 -12.52
C GLY A 109 3.59 10.87 -12.26
N VAL A 110 2.73 10.19 -11.51
CA VAL A 110 2.87 8.76 -11.20
C VAL A 110 2.64 7.95 -12.47
N GLY A 111 3.62 7.14 -12.85
CA GLY A 111 3.63 6.42 -14.12
C GLY A 111 3.96 7.29 -15.36
N GLY A 112 4.25 8.58 -15.19
CA GLY A 112 4.57 9.50 -16.28
C GLY A 112 3.38 10.30 -16.82
N ALA A 113 3.69 11.28 -17.68
CA ALA A 113 2.73 12.29 -18.15
C ALA A 113 1.57 11.70 -18.96
N ASP A 114 1.85 10.73 -19.83
CA ASP A 114 0.82 10.10 -20.68
C ASP A 114 -0.20 9.33 -19.84
N ILE A 115 0.27 8.61 -18.81
CA ILE A 115 -0.59 7.87 -17.88
C ILE A 115 -1.43 8.85 -17.06
N GLU A 116 -0.82 9.92 -16.55
CA GLU A 116 -1.57 10.95 -15.83
C GLU A 116 -2.66 11.56 -16.71
N GLN A 117 -2.33 11.93 -17.95
CA GLN A 117 -3.29 12.51 -18.89
C GLN A 117 -4.46 11.55 -19.17
N ALA A 118 -4.18 10.27 -19.44
CA ALA A 118 -5.20 9.26 -19.68
C ALA A 118 -6.12 9.07 -18.45
N VAL A 119 -5.54 8.99 -17.25
CA VAL A 119 -6.30 8.86 -15.99
C VAL A 119 -7.19 10.07 -15.74
N MET A 120 -6.69 11.29 -15.93
CA MET A 120 -7.47 12.50 -15.69
C MET A 120 -8.61 12.65 -16.70
N ALA A 121 -8.35 12.33 -17.98
CA ALA A 121 -9.37 12.33 -19.02
C ALA A 121 -10.49 11.32 -18.71
N GLU A 122 -10.13 10.10 -18.31
CA GLU A 122 -11.11 9.06 -18.00
C GLU A 122 -11.92 9.39 -16.74
N ARG A 123 -11.28 9.92 -15.69
CA ARG A 123 -11.99 10.39 -14.48
C ARG A 123 -12.99 11.50 -14.81
N ALA A 124 -12.61 12.46 -15.67
CA ALA A 124 -13.51 13.52 -16.12
C ALA A 124 -14.69 12.96 -16.92
N ARG A 125 -14.43 12.01 -17.83
CA ARG A 125 -15.47 11.32 -18.62
C ARG A 125 -16.45 10.56 -17.72
N MET A 126 -15.94 9.77 -16.77
CA MET A 126 -16.75 9.02 -15.81
C MET A 126 -17.59 9.94 -14.93
N LEU A 127 -17.01 11.03 -14.43
CA LEU A 127 -17.73 12.01 -13.62
C LEU A 127 -18.84 12.69 -14.42
N GLY A 128 -18.55 13.12 -15.65
CA GLY A 128 -19.55 13.73 -16.53
C GLY A 128 -20.73 12.80 -16.81
N PHE A 129 -20.46 11.53 -17.10
CA PHE A 129 -21.51 10.53 -17.26
C PHE A 129 -22.32 10.33 -15.98
N ALA A 130 -21.64 10.15 -14.85
CA ALA A 130 -22.30 9.93 -13.56
C ALA A 130 -23.20 11.10 -13.14
N LEU A 131 -22.74 12.34 -13.34
CA LEU A 131 -23.53 13.54 -13.10
C LEU A 131 -24.71 13.62 -14.07
N GLY A 132 -24.48 13.40 -15.38
CA GLY A 132 -25.54 13.41 -16.37
C GLY A 132 -26.66 12.39 -16.07
N VAL A 133 -26.31 11.20 -15.59
CA VAL A 133 -27.30 10.20 -15.14
C VAL A 133 -28.03 10.66 -13.88
N ARG A 134 -27.33 11.20 -12.88
CA ARG A 134 -27.92 11.63 -11.59
C ARG A 134 -28.81 12.85 -11.73
N GLU A 135 -28.44 13.78 -12.60
CA GLU A 135 -29.16 15.03 -12.86
C GLU A 135 -30.28 14.84 -13.90
N GLY A 136 -30.34 13.69 -14.55
CA GLY A 136 -31.37 13.36 -15.53
C GLY A 136 -31.15 13.99 -16.90
N ALA A 137 -29.94 14.48 -17.21
CA ALA A 137 -29.54 14.90 -18.55
C ALA A 137 -29.31 13.69 -19.47
N ILE A 138 -28.87 12.55 -18.92
CA ILE A 138 -28.78 11.27 -19.59
C ILE A 138 -29.95 10.41 -19.13
N GLN A 139 -30.84 10.07 -20.06
CA GLN A 139 -32.11 9.38 -19.78
C GLN A 139 -32.21 8.07 -20.55
N GLY A 140 -33.10 7.19 -20.10
CA GLY A 140 -33.48 6.00 -20.88
C GLY A 140 -34.29 6.38 -22.13
N THR A 141 -34.51 5.41 -23.01
CA THR A 141 -35.25 5.60 -24.28
C THR A 141 -36.68 6.14 -24.09
N ALA A 142 -37.28 5.91 -22.93
CA ALA A 142 -38.59 6.45 -22.56
C ALA A 142 -38.55 7.88 -21.99
N GLY A 143 -37.40 8.57 -22.04
CA GLY A 143 -37.22 9.92 -21.47
C GLY A 143 -37.30 9.97 -19.94
N LYS A 144 -37.05 8.83 -19.26
CA LYS A 144 -37.14 8.72 -17.80
C LYS A 144 -35.76 8.57 -17.17
N PRO A 145 -35.53 9.12 -15.97
CA PRO A 145 -34.30 8.89 -15.21
C PRO A 145 -34.07 7.40 -14.91
N PHE A 146 -32.81 6.99 -14.87
CA PHE A 146 -32.44 5.65 -14.44
C PHE A 146 -32.74 5.46 -12.94
N ARG A 147 -33.19 4.25 -12.57
CA ARG A 147 -33.52 3.89 -11.18
C ARG A 147 -32.70 2.73 -10.65
N LEU A 148 -32.09 1.97 -11.55
CA LEU A 148 -31.36 0.74 -11.26
C LEU A 148 -30.08 0.75 -12.07
N VAL A 149 -29.01 0.25 -11.45
CA VAL A 149 -27.73 -0.03 -12.09
C VAL A 149 -27.46 -1.51 -11.90
N VAL A 150 -27.29 -2.24 -13.00
CA VAL A 150 -26.89 -3.65 -12.98
C VAL A 150 -25.42 -3.70 -13.36
N ASN A 151 -24.55 -4.01 -12.39
CA ASN A 151 -23.14 -4.22 -12.65
C ASN A 151 -22.89 -5.70 -12.94
N ILE A 152 -22.26 -6.00 -14.07
CA ILE A 152 -21.91 -7.36 -14.50
C ILE A 152 -20.39 -7.41 -14.59
N GLY A 153 -19.74 -8.35 -13.91
CA GLY A 153 -18.29 -8.49 -13.84
C GLY A 153 -17.85 -9.87 -13.38
#